data_AF-A0A535AN64-F1
#
_entry.id   AF-A0A535AN64-F1
#
_cell.length_a   1.000
_cell.length_b   1.000
_cell.length_c   1.000
_cell.angle_alpha   90.00
_cell.angle_beta   90.00
_cell.angle_gamma   90.00
#
_symmetry.space_group_name_H-M   'P 1'
#
loop_
_entity.id
_entity.type
_entity.pdbx_description
1 polymer ?
#
loop_
_entity_poly.entity_id
_entity_poly.type
_entity_poly.pdbx_seq_one_letter_code
_entity_poly.pdbx_strand_id
1 'polypeptide(L)'
;MQKHKAILVAAIGLATVAISGVTASATPGNSGFHPGPQTRGTLSQDVHLNADRIKFQTKDATDVVVQEIKQDVGGDSGWHSHPGFVVGIVKSGSVSITVGCATATYSAGQTFLETGNTPVIARNASNTDPC
;
A
#
# COMPACT_ATOMS: atom_id res chain seq x y z
N MET A 1 35.18 30.69 -55.77
CA MET A 1 34.92 29.24 -55.80
C MET A 1 35.67 28.59 -54.65
N GLN A 2 34.99 28.19 -53.58
CA GLN A 2 35.22 26.93 -52.87
C GLN A 2 34.09 26.77 -51.86
N LYS A 3 33.34 25.67 -52.02
CA LYS A 3 32.19 25.28 -51.21
C LYS A 3 32.74 24.46 -50.03
N HIS A 4 32.41 24.81 -48.79
CA HIS A 4 32.30 23.81 -47.73
C HIS A 4 31.01 24.00 -46.95
N LYS A 5 30.35 22.87 -46.78
CA LYS A 5 28.95 22.68 -46.40
C LYS A 5 28.78 22.85 -44.89
N ALA A 6 27.57 23.27 -44.51
CA ALA A 6 27.10 23.47 -43.14
C ALA A 6 27.30 22.25 -42.23
N ILE A 7 27.50 22.52 -40.93
CA ILE A 7 27.04 21.63 -39.86
C ILE A 7 26.31 22.50 -38.82
N LEU A 8 24.99 22.32 -38.75
CA LEU A 8 24.15 22.71 -37.63
C LEU A 8 24.55 21.89 -36.39
N VAL A 9 24.72 22.54 -35.24
CA VAL A 9 24.39 21.90 -33.96
C VAL A 9 23.42 22.83 -33.24
N ALA A 10 22.14 22.49 -33.35
CA ALA A 10 21.08 23.13 -32.59
C ALA A 10 21.27 22.78 -31.11
N ALA A 11 21.56 23.78 -30.28
CA ALA A 11 21.50 23.65 -28.83
C ALA A 11 20.04 23.57 -28.40
N ILE A 12 19.47 22.36 -28.43
CA ILE A 12 18.19 22.09 -27.77
C ILE A 12 18.52 21.78 -26.31
N GLY A 13 18.47 22.81 -25.48
CA GLY A 13 18.40 22.65 -24.03
C GLY A 13 17.08 21.98 -23.68
N LEU A 14 17.13 20.70 -23.31
CA LEU A 14 16.02 20.08 -22.61
C LEU A 14 16.34 20.11 -21.12
N ALA A 15 15.62 20.99 -20.43
CA ALA A 15 15.64 21.12 -18.98
C ALA A 15 15.40 19.76 -18.33
N THR A 16 16.32 19.36 -17.46
CA THR A 16 16.10 18.30 -16.49
C THR A 16 15.00 18.76 -15.54
N VAL A 17 13.76 18.40 -15.82
CA VAL A 17 12.74 18.36 -14.78
C VAL A 17 13.06 17.14 -13.93
N ALA A 18 13.82 17.37 -12.86
CA ALA A 18 13.90 16.43 -11.76
C ALA A 18 12.48 16.30 -11.20
N ILE A 19 11.76 15.28 -11.66
CA ILE A 19 10.56 14.83 -10.98
C ILE A 19 11.08 14.23 -9.68
N SER A 20 11.15 15.06 -8.64
CA SER A 20 11.21 14.59 -7.25
C SER A 20 9.85 13.96 -6.92
N GLY A 21 9.53 12.88 -7.62
CA GLY A 21 8.47 11.98 -7.24
C GLY A 21 8.97 11.29 -5.99
N VAL A 22 8.26 11.48 -4.88
CA VAL A 22 8.33 10.52 -3.79
C VAL A 22 7.99 9.18 -4.42
N THR A 23 8.99 8.37 -4.75
CA THR A 23 8.76 7.01 -5.19
C THR A 23 8.13 6.30 -4.00
N ALA A 24 6.81 6.08 -4.06
CA ALA A 24 6.18 5.13 -3.16
C ALA A 24 6.87 3.79 -3.43
N SER A 25 7.80 3.42 -2.54
CA SER A 25 8.53 2.17 -2.64
C SER A 25 7.58 1.08 -2.18
N ALA A 26 6.98 0.39 -3.14
CA ALA A 26 6.28 -0.85 -2.91
C ALA A 26 6.90 -1.93 -3.80
N THR A 27 7.21 -3.09 -3.25
CA THR A 27 7.52 -4.27 -4.05
C THR A 27 6.22 -4.98 -4.39
N PRO A 28 6.09 -5.59 -5.59
CA PRO A 28 4.94 -6.44 -5.88
C PRO A 28 4.80 -7.55 -4.85
N GLY A 29 3.57 -7.94 -4.54
CA GLY A 29 3.30 -9.21 -3.89
C GLY A 29 3.74 -10.37 -4.78
N ASN A 30 4.06 -11.51 -4.16
CA ASN A 30 4.45 -12.70 -4.89
C ASN A 30 3.22 -13.38 -5.55
N SER A 31 3.42 -14.47 -6.28
CA SER A 31 2.35 -15.15 -7.02
C SER A 31 1.23 -15.74 -6.14
N GLY A 32 1.47 -15.89 -4.84
CA GLY A 32 0.49 -16.37 -3.87
C GLY A 32 -0.32 -15.23 -3.23
N PHE A 33 -0.16 -13.98 -3.66
CA PHE A 33 -0.93 -12.85 -3.14
C PHE A 33 -2.06 -12.47 -4.09
N HIS A 34 -3.30 -12.71 -3.66
CA HIS A 34 -4.52 -12.54 -4.45
C HIS A 34 -5.42 -11.47 -3.84
N PRO A 35 -5.18 -10.18 -4.14
CA PRO A 35 -6.07 -9.12 -3.70
C PRO A 35 -7.40 -9.21 -4.43
N GLY A 36 -8.51 -9.30 -3.69
CA GLY A 36 -9.85 -9.31 -4.25
C GLY A 36 -10.31 -7.94 -4.77
N PRO A 37 -11.52 -7.83 -5.32
CA PRO A 37 -12.07 -6.53 -5.73
C PRO A 37 -12.13 -5.54 -4.58
N GLN A 38 -11.85 -4.26 -4.87
CA GLN A 38 -11.97 -3.18 -3.90
C GLN A 38 -13.36 -2.56 -3.97
N THR A 39 -13.99 -2.40 -2.82
CA THR A 39 -15.14 -1.50 -2.66
C THR A 39 -14.63 -0.20 -2.07
N ARG A 40 -14.88 0.93 -2.76
CA ARG A 40 -14.44 2.26 -2.34
C ARG A 40 -15.64 3.17 -2.11
N GLY A 41 -15.61 3.90 -1.01
CA GLY A 41 -16.47 5.05 -0.76
C GLY A 41 -15.66 6.21 -0.22
N THR A 42 -16.28 7.37 -0.09
CA THR A 42 -15.64 8.57 0.45
C THR A 42 -16.51 9.15 1.55
N LEU A 43 -15.91 9.41 2.71
CA LEU A 43 -16.46 10.31 3.71
C LEU A 43 -16.27 11.73 3.16
N SER A 44 -17.32 12.32 2.60
CA SER A 44 -17.22 13.58 1.86
C SER A 44 -16.91 14.82 2.72
N GLN A 45 -16.94 14.69 4.04
CA GLN A 45 -16.65 15.75 5.02
C GLN A 45 -15.64 15.23 6.05
N ASP A 46 -15.04 16.15 6.80
CA ASP A 46 -14.28 15.80 7.99
C ASP A 46 -15.19 15.10 9.01
N VAL A 47 -14.67 14.06 9.65
CA VAL A 47 -15.38 13.29 10.67
C VAL A 47 -14.71 13.55 12.00
N HIS A 48 -15.50 13.92 13.02
CA HIS A 48 -15.04 13.99 14.41
C HIS A 48 -15.99 13.20 15.31
N LEU A 49 -15.74 11.90 15.45
CA LEU A 49 -16.56 11.00 16.25
C LEU A 49 -15.87 10.67 17.57
N ASN A 50 -16.63 10.74 18.67
CA ASN A 50 -16.25 10.23 19.98
C ASN A 50 -17.44 9.47 20.57
N ALA A 51 -17.41 8.15 20.48
CA ALA A 51 -18.50 7.27 20.90
C ALA A 51 -17.94 5.94 21.40
N ASP A 52 -18.53 5.36 22.45
CA ASP A 52 -18.11 4.10 23.11
C ASP A 52 -16.59 3.87 23.12
N ARG A 53 -15.86 4.74 23.82
CA ARG A 53 -14.39 4.67 24.01
C ARG A 53 -13.58 4.73 22.69
N ILE A 54 -14.21 4.97 21.55
CA ILE A 54 -13.59 5.12 20.24
C ILE A 54 -13.57 6.59 19.86
N LYS A 55 -12.39 7.07 19.45
CA LYS A 55 -12.20 8.35 18.78
C LYS A 55 -11.80 8.10 17.34
N PHE A 56 -12.55 8.66 16.39
CA PHE A 56 -12.24 8.59 14.97
C PHE A 56 -12.31 10.00 14.38
N GLN A 57 -11.18 10.46 13.85
CA GLN A 57 -11.03 11.82 13.35
C GLN A 57 -10.35 11.83 11.98
N THR A 58 -10.94 12.56 11.02
CA THR A 58 -10.32 12.87 9.73
C THR A 58 -10.15 14.38 9.60
N LYS A 59 -9.15 14.83 8.84
CA LYS A 59 -8.90 16.27 8.65
C LYS A 59 -9.71 16.86 7.51
N ASP A 60 -9.97 16.05 6.49
CA ASP A 60 -10.66 16.40 5.26
C ASP A 60 -11.46 15.18 4.76
N ALA A 61 -12.05 15.30 3.57
CA ALA A 61 -12.67 14.17 2.88
C ALA A 61 -11.70 12.98 2.79
N THR A 62 -12.17 11.80 3.18
CA THR A 62 -11.33 10.61 3.35
C THR A 62 -11.95 9.41 2.66
N ASP A 63 -11.16 8.74 1.83
CA ASP A 63 -11.58 7.50 1.19
C ASP A 63 -11.55 6.34 2.19
N VAL A 64 -12.58 5.51 2.11
CA VAL A 64 -12.67 4.23 2.82
C VAL A 64 -12.68 3.13 1.78
N VAL A 65 -11.76 2.18 1.94
CA VAL A 65 -11.64 1.02 1.04
C VAL A 65 -11.83 -0.24 1.86
N VAL A 66 -12.68 -1.13 1.35
CA VAL A 66 -12.87 -2.48 1.87
C VAL A 66 -12.43 -3.46 0.80
N GLN A 67 -11.58 -4.41 1.17
CA GLN A 67 -11.05 -5.42 0.28
C GLN A 67 -10.85 -6.72 1.06
N GLU A 68 -11.26 -7.83 0.45
CA GLU A 68 -10.85 -9.16 0.92
C GLU A 68 -9.56 -9.55 0.19
N ILE A 69 -8.56 -10.02 0.94
CA ILE A 69 -7.28 -10.47 0.39
C ILE A 69 -7.12 -11.94 0.72
N LYS A 70 -6.78 -12.74 -0.28
CA LYS A 70 -6.41 -14.14 -0.12
C LYS A 70 -4.92 -14.30 -0.34
N GLN A 71 -4.28 -15.11 0.48
CA GLN A 71 -2.86 -15.43 0.35
C GLN A 71 -2.69 -16.94 0.40
N ASP A 72 -2.17 -17.54 -0.67
CA ASP A 72 -1.81 -18.96 -0.69
C ASP A 72 -0.70 -19.24 0.34
N VAL A 73 -0.40 -20.51 0.60
CA VAL A 73 0.76 -20.88 1.44
C VAL A 73 2.03 -20.24 0.85
N GLY A 74 2.76 -19.50 1.69
CA GLY A 74 3.94 -18.74 1.27
C GLY A 74 3.66 -17.42 0.55
N GLY A 75 2.38 -17.05 0.38
CA GLY A 75 1.98 -15.79 -0.24
C GLY A 75 2.37 -14.55 0.58
N ASP A 76 2.83 -13.48 -0.07
CA ASP A 76 3.16 -12.21 0.58
C ASP A 76 2.75 -10.98 -0.24
N SER A 77 2.37 -9.91 0.46
CA SER A 77 1.90 -8.65 -0.14
C SER A 77 2.98 -7.83 -0.85
N GLY A 78 4.25 -8.20 -0.70
CA GLY A 78 5.36 -7.29 -0.90
C GLY A 78 5.43 -6.23 0.20
N TRP A 79 6.60 -5.63 0.35
CA TRP A 79 6.79 -4.47 1.21
C TRP A 79 6.06 -3.27 0.61
N HIS A 80 5.24 -2.58 1.40
CA HIS A 80 4.47 -1.42 0.99
C HIS A 80 4.26 -0.44 2.15
N SER A 81 3.59 0.69 1.93
CA SER A 81 3.20 1.63 2.99
C SER A 81 1.85 2.24 2.65
N HIS A 82 1.08 2.61 3.68
CA HIS A 82 -0.24 3.18 3.51
C HIS A 82 -0.19 4.70 3.65
N PRO A 83 -0.94 5.45 2.81
CA PRO A 83 -1.13 6.89 3.04
C PRO A 83 -1.99 7.18 4.28
N GLY A 84 -2.68 6.16 4.82
CA GLY A 84 -3.50 6.22 6.03
C GLY A 84 -3.23 5.03 6.96
N PHE A 85 -4.30 4.38 7.44
CA PHE A 85 -4.20 3.17 8.25
C PHE A 85 -5.15 2.08 7.74
N VAL A 86 -4.84 0.84 8.09
CA VAL A 86 -5.66 -0.35 7.81
C VAL A 86 -6.04 -0.99 9.13
N VAL A 87 -7.32 -1.37 9.24
CA VAL A 87 -7.80 -2.31 10.26
C VAL A 87 -8.01 -3.64 9.58
N GLY A 88 -7.13 -4.60 9.86
CA GLY A 88 -7.21 -5.95 9.33
C GLY A 88 -7.98 -6.87 10.28
N ILE A 89 -8.77 -7.78 9.73
CA ILE A 89 -9.39 -8.88 10.45
C ILE A 89 -9.01 -10.18 9.76
N VAL A 90 -8.47 -11.14 10.51
CA VAL A 90 -8.14 -12.44 9.95
C VAL A 90 -9.41 -13.27 9.87
N LYS A 91 -9.90 -13.51 8.66
CA LYS A 91 -11.11 -14.30 8.41
C LYS A 91 -10.88 -15.80 8.60
N SER A 92 -9.76 -16.32 8.10
CA SER A 92 -9.35 -17.72 8.18
C SER A 92 -7.81 -17.83 8.20
N GLY A 93 -7.29 -18.97 8.66
CA GLY A 93 -5.85 -19.21 8.75
C GLY A 93 -5.15 -18.26 9.73
N SER A 94 -3.95 -17.82 9.36
CA SER A 94 -3.16 -16.84 10.11
C SER A 94 -2.27 -16.00 9.20
N VAL A 95 -2.06 -14.75 9.56
CA VAL A 95 -1.19 -13.80 8.85
C VAL A 95 -0.12 -13.26 9.78
N SER A 96 1.11 -13.15 9.29
CA SER A 96 2.19 -12.43 9.97
C SER A 96 2.33 -11.04 9.35
N ILE A 97 2.17 -10.01 10.17
CA ILE A 97 2.37 -8.62 9.78
C ILE A 97 3.71 -8.16 10.32
N THR A 98 4.58 -7.70 9.44
CA THR A 98 5.86 -7.09 9.82
C THR A 98 5.82 -5.60 9.52
N VAL A 99 5.89 -4.76 10.56
CA VAL A 99 5.98 -3.30 10.44
C VAL A 99 7.40 -2.88 10.81
N GLY A 100 8.14 -2.37 9.82
CA GLY A 100 9.58 -2.17 9.95
C GLY A 100 10.29 -3.49 10.26
N CYS A 101 10.83 -3.62 11.47
CA CYS A 101 11.53 -4.83 11.91
C CYS A 101 10.74 -5.67 12.93
N ALA A 102 9.53 -5.24 13.30
CA ALA A 102 8.71 -5.93 14.29
C ALA A 102 7.66 -6.79 13.60
N THR A 103 7.59 -8.08 13.97
CA THR A 103 6.63 -9.03 13.41
C THR A 103 5.66 -9.50 14.49
N ALA A 104 4.37 -9.56 14.14
CA ALA A 104 3.33 -10.19 14.94
C ALA A 104 2.46 -11.09 14.07
N THR A 105 2.02 -12.23 14.62
CA THR A 105 1.13 -13.18 13.93
C THR A 105 -0.27 -13.09 14.51
N TYR A 106 -1.26 -13.07 13.63
CA TYR A 106 -2.68 -12.98 13.95
C TYR A 106 -3.40 -14.17 13.33
N SER A 107 -4.22 -14.85 14.11
CA SER A 107 -5.04 -15.99 13.71
C SER A 107 -6.49 -15.57 13.48
N ALA A 108 -7.28 -16.45 12.87
CA ALA A 108 -8.70 -16.23 12.62
C ALA A 108 -9.45 -15.63 13.82
N GLY A 109 -10.23 -14.57 13.56
CA GLY A 109 -10.96 -13.79 14.57
C GLY A 109 -10.16 -12.69 15.26
N GLN A 110 -8.82 -12.64 15.08
CA GLN A 110 -8.00 -11.56 15.59
C GLN A 110 -7.93 -10.38 14.61
N THR A 111 -7.66 -9.20 15.15
CA THR A 111 -7.52 -7.95 14.39
C THR A 111 -6.14 -7.37 14.53
N PHE A 112 -5.69 -6.65 13.51
CA PHE A 112 -4.41 -5.94 13.53
C PHE A 112 -4.55 -4.54 12.93
N LEU A 113 -3.55 -3.70 13.19
CA LEU A 113 -3.45 -2.37 12.62
C LEU A 113 -2.16 -2.25 11.81
N GLU A 114 -2.29 -1.68 10.61
CA GLU A 114 -1.14 -1.17 9.86
C GLU A 114 -1.30 0.34 9.79
N THR A 115 -0.29 1.09 10.21
CA THR A 115 -0.42 2.56 10.35
C THR A 115 0.69 3.30 9.63
N GLY A 116 0.30 4.32 8.87
CA GLY A 116 1.19 5.38 8.38
C GLY A 116 2.17 4.94 7.29
N ASN A 117 3.20 5.78 7.13
CA ASN A 117 4.24 5.66 6.10
C ASN A 117 5.39 4.70 6.47
N THR A 118 5.19 3.79 7.43
CA THR A 118 6.21 2.79 7.78
C THR A 118 6.06 1.57 6.87
N PRO A 119 7.16 1.04 6.29
CA PRO A 119 7.09 -0.17 5.49
C PRO A 119 6.47 -1.35 6.24
N VAL A 120 5.48 -1.97 5.61
CA VAL A 120 4.75 -3.13 6.10
C VAL A 120 4.74 -4.23 5.06
N ILE A 121 4.70 -5.48 5.52
CA ILE A 121 4.49 -6.66 4.68
C ILE A 121 3.62 -7.67 5.44
N ALA A 122 2.61 -8.20 4.74
CA ALA A 122 1.73 -9.25 5.22
C ALA A 122 2.10 -10.57 4.56
N ARG A 123 2.30 -11.62 5.36
CA ARG A 123 2.64 -12.98 4.89
C ARG A 123 1.63 -13.98 5.39
N ASN A 124 1.19 -14.92 4.55
CA ASN A 124 0.48 -16.09 5.05
C ASN A 124 1.40 -16.85 6.01
N ALA A 125 0.98 -16.97 7.27
CA ALA A 125 1.71 -17.63 8.33
C ALA A 125 1.17 -19.04 8.62
N SER A 126 0.14 -19.46 7.89
CA SER A 126 -0.45 -20.79 7.99
C SER A 126 0.11 -21.74 6.93
N ASN A 127 -0.08 -23.03 7.17
CA ASN A 127 0.30 -24.11 6.25
C ASN A 127 -0.87 -24.55 5.35
N THR A 128 -1.88 -23.69 5.21
CA THR A 128 -3.11 -23.97 4.48
C THR A 128 -3.46 -22.79 3.58
N ASP A 129 -4.02 -23.09 2.41
CA ASP A 129 -4.63 -22.07 1.58
C ASP A 129 -5.95 -21.58 2.20
N PRO A 130 -6.28 -20.29 2.02
CA PRO A 130 -7.54 -19.75 2.51
C PRO A 130 -8.71 -20.38 1.75
N CYS A 131 -9.74 -20.82 2.49
CA CYS A 131 -10.98 -21.31 1.92
C CYS A 131 -11.69 -20.25 1.04
#